data_AF-A0AAU6Y613-F1
#
_entry.id   AF-A0AAU6Y613-F1
#
_cell.length_a   1.000
_cell.length_b   1.000
_cell.length_c   1.000
_cell.angle_alpha   90.00
_cell.angle_beta   90.00
_cell.angle_gamma   90.00
#
_symmetry.space_group_name_H-M   'P 1'
#
loop_
_entity.id
_entity.type
_entity.pdbx_description
1 polymer ?
#
loop_
_entity_poly.entity_id
_entity_poly.type
_entity_poly.pdbx_seq_one_letter_code
_entity_poly.pdbx_strand_id
1 'polypeptide(L)'
;MQCTLTVIFTDESLFSHDFKGPKIFSVENPPFIPNPGETVRFHTAEFTNDAQTIENFTDFQDNDLFYCDLHSKTYGKEKMEVRILVYPEKEFRDECPELYAQVNGNSR
;
A
#
# COMPACT_ATOMS: atom_id res chain seq x y z
N MET A 1 -23.04 2.93 4.92
CA MET A 1 -22.01 3.80 4.32
C MET A 1 -21.00 2.88 3.68
N GLN A 2 -20.85 2.93 2.35
CA GLN A 2 -19.87 2.13 1.63
C GLN A 2 -18.48 2.77 1.76
N CYS A 3 -17.43 1.97 1.93
CA CYS A 3 -16.06 2.48 1.95
C CYS A 3 -15.21 1.77 0.90
N THR A 4 -14.48 2.51 0.07
CA THR A 4 -13.50 1.95 -0.85
C THR A 4 -12.10 2.39 -0.41
N LEU A 5 -11.20 1.43 -0.21
CA LEU A 5 -9.76 1.70 -0.04
C LEU A 5 -9.04 1.40 -1.33
N THR A 6 -8.37 2.40 -1.90
CA THR A 6 -7.45 2.25 -3.03
C THR A 6 -6.02 2.32 -2.53
N VAL A 7 -5.22 1.33 -2.90
CA VAL A 7 -3.81 1.19 -2.57
C VAL A 7 -2.99 1.44 -3.83
N ILE A 8 -2.09 2.41 -3.76
CA ILE A 8 -1.22 2.81 -4.86
C ILE A 8 0.22 2.49 -4.48
N PHE A 9 0.87 1.59 -5.21
CA PHE A 9 2.27 1.25 -5.01
C PHE A 9 3.16 2.27 -5.71
N THR A 10 4.16 2.80 -5.02
CA THR A 10 5.13 3.73 -5.62
C THR A 10 6.17 3.01 -6.45
N ASP A 11 6.57 1.80 -6.02
CA ASP A 11 7.46 0.94 -6.79
C ASP A 11 6.66 0.08 -7.77
N GLU A 12 6.53 0.56 -9.00
CA GLU A 12 5.88 -0.18 -10.07
C GLU A 12 6.71 -1.37 -10.61
N SER A 13 7.98 -1.51 -10.22
CA SER A 13 8.84 -2.61 -10.67
C SER A 13 8.44 -3.96 -10.08
N LEU A 14 7.62 -3.95 -9.03
CA LEU A 14 7.03 -5.14 -8.42
C LEU A 14 6.03 -5.85 -9.35
N PHE A 15 5.43 -5.11 -10.29
CA PHE A 15 4.55 -5.69 -11.30
C PHE A 15 5.37 -6.28 -12.44
N SER A 16 4.96 -7.46 -12.92
CA SER A 16 5.62 -8.08 -14.06
C SER A 16 5.59 -7.17 -15.30
N HIS A 17 6.59 -7.31 -16.17
CA HIS A 17 6.69 -6.50 -17.38
C HIS A 17 5.44 -6.62 -18.27
N ASP A 18 4.87 -7.82 -18.32
CA ASP A 18 3.68 -8.16 -19.10
C ASP A 18 2.37 -8.01 -18.33
N PHE A 19 2.39 -7.39 -17.13
CA PHE A 19 1.19 -7.25 -16.29
C PHE A 19 0.09 -6.47 -17.02
N LYS A 20 -1.04 -7.15 -17.29
CA LYS A 20 -2.21 -6.56 -17.96
C LYS A 20 -3.30 -6.26 -16.94
N GLY A 21 -3.11 -5.21 -16.15
CA GLY A 21 -4.08 -4.79 -15.16
C GLY A 21 -3.78 -3.42 -14.56
N PRO A 22 -4.71 -2.87 -13.76
CA PRO A 22 -4.43 -1.70 -12.96
C PRO A 22 -3.34 -2.04 -11.92
N LYS A 23 -2.26 -1.25 -11.87
CA LYS A 23 -1.19 -1.36 -10.85
C LYS A 23 -1.58 -0.73 -9.51
N ILE A 24 -2.85 -0.90 -9.15
CA ILE A 24 -3.47 -0.41 -7.91
C ILE A 24 -4.36 -1.52 -7.38
N PHE A 25 -4.43 -1.65 -6.05
CA PHE A 25 -5.38 -2.57 -5.43
C PHE A 25 -6.58 -1.78 -4.90
N SER A 26 -7.77 -2.35 -4.98
CA SER A 26 -8.99 -1.74 -4.44
C SER A 26 -9.73 -2.75 -3.60
N VAL A 27 -10.05 -2.36 -2.37
CA VAL A 27 -10.78 -3.17 -1.40
C VAL A 27 -12.09 -2.47 -1.08
N GLU A 28 -13.20 -3.15 -1.37
CA GLU A 28 -14.54 -2.69 -1.00
C GLU A 28 -14.87 -3.10 0.43
N ASN A 29 -15.29 -2.12 1.22
CA ASN A 29 -15.57 -2.21 2.65
C ASN A 29 -14.43 -2.91 3.41
N PRO A 30 -13.20 -2.35 3.36
CA PRO A 30 -12.07 -2.94 4.04
C PRO A 30 -12.34 -3.03 5.55
N PRO A 31 -11.90 -4.10 6.23
CA PRO A 31 -12.10 -4.27 7.67
C PRO A 31 -11.36 -3.19 8.48
N PHE A 32 -10.29 -2.64 7.91
CA PHE A 32 -9.45 -1.61 8.50
C PHE A 32 -8.83 -0.74 7.41
N ILE A 33 -8.58 0.53 7.73
CA ILE A 33 -7.82 1.46 6.90
C ILE A 33 -6.54 1.78 7.67
N PRO A 34 -5.35 1.50 7.11
CA PRO A 34 -4.11 1.75 7.82
C PRO A 34 -3.88 3.25 8.04
N ASN A 35 -3.30 3.57 9.20
CA ASN A 35 -2.90 4.93 9.53
C ASN A 35 -1.56 5.27 8.86
N PRO A 36 -1.32 6.54 8.47
CA PRO A 36 -0.02 6.94 7.93
C PRO A 36 1.15 6.52 8.82
N GLY A 37 2.18 5.94 8.21
CA GLY A 37 3.36 5.41 8.88
C GLY A 37 3.22 3.97 9.38
N GLU A 38 2.03 3.36 9.30
CA GLU A 38 1.88 1.93 9.58
C GLU A 38 2.50 1.09 8.47
N THR A 39 3.03 -0.08 8.87
CA THR A 39 3.51 -1.09 7.95
C THR A 39 2.35 -1.96 7.50
N VAL A 40 2.34 -2.31 6.21
CA VAL A 40 1.27 -3.07 5.57
C VAL A 40 1.83 -4.28 4.83
N ARG A 41 1.03 -5.33 4.74
CA ARG A 41 1.32 -6.53 3.94
C ARG A 41 0.11 -6.84 3.07
N PHE A 42 0.37 -7.37 1.88
CA PHE A 42 -0.67 -7.67 0.90
C PHE A 42 -0.57 -9.13 0.49
N HIS A 43 -1.68 -9.85 0.59
CA HIS A 43 -1.81 -11.15 -0.05
C HIS A 43 -2.07 -10.93 -1.54
N THR A 44 -1.01 -10.67 -2.31
CA THR A 44 -1.10 -10.23 -3.73
C THR A 44 -1.91 -11.19 -4.61
N ALA A 45 -1.92 -12.49 -4.29
CA ALA A 45 -2.72 -13.50 -4.98
C ALA A 45 -4.25 -13.27 -4.88
N GLU A 46 -4.73 -12.45 -3.94
CA GLU A 46 -6.14 -12.04 -3.86
C GLU A 46 -6.50 -10.95 -4.89
N PHE A 47 -5.50 -10.26 -5.46
CA PHE A 47 -5.67 -9.12 -6.36
C PHE A 47 -5.30 -9.42 -7.82
N THR A 48 -4.47 -10.44 -8.05
CA THR A 48 -4.02 -10.84 -9.39
C THR A 48 -3.73 -12.33 -9.45
N ASN A 49 -3.80 -12.88 -10.66
CA ASN A 49 -3.36 -14.25 -10.99
C ASN A 49 -2.02 -14.30 -11.73
N ASP A 50 -1.35 -13.15 -11.90
CA ASP A 50 -0.06 -13.08 -12.58
C ASP A 50 1.05 -13.65 -11.68
N ALA A 51 1.55 -14.84 -12.02
CA ALA A 51 2.47 -15.59 -11.18
C ALA A 51 3.76 -14.81 -10.88
N GLN A 52 4.33 -14.11 -11.86
CA GLN A 52 5.56 -13.34 -11.68
C GLN A 52 5.34 -12.13 -10.75
N THR A 53 4.22 -11.41 -10.89
CA THR A 53 3.88 -10.33 -9.95
C THR A 53 3.68 -10.88 -8.53
N ILE A 54 2.99 -12.02 -8.37
CA ILE A 54 2.81 -12.64 -7.05
C ILE A 54 4.17 -13.00 -6.43
N GLU A 55 5.08 -13.59 -7.21
CA GLU A 55 6.44 -13.93 -6.78
C GLU A 55 7.23 -12.70 -6.36
N ASN A 56 7.30 -11.67 -7.22
CA ASN A 56 7.99 -10.39 -6.92
C ASN A 56 7.53 -9.77 -5.58
N PHE A 57 6.21 -9.73 -5.34
CA PHE A 57 5.65 -9.19 -4.11
C PHE A 57 5.96 -10.07 -2.89
N THR A 58 5.96 -11.40 -3.06
CA THR A 58 6.30 -12.34 -1.99
C THR A 58 7.76 -12.18 -1.59
N ASP A 59 8.66 -12.19 -2.58
CA ASP A 59 10.10 -12.00 -2.37
C ASP A 59 10.39 -10.66 -1.70
N PHE A 60 9.73 -9.59 -2.13
CA PHE A 60 9.86 -8.29 -1.48
C PHE A 60 9.44 -8.34 0.00
N GLN A 61 8.25 -8.90 0.29
CA GLN A 61 7.68 -8.95 1.65
C GLN A 61 8.47 -9.85 2.61
N ASP A 62 9.26 -10.78 2.10
CA ASP A 62 10.18 -11.60 2.90
C ASP A 62 11.44 -10.84 3.32
N ASN A 63 11.82 -9.80 2.58
CA ASN A 63 13.06 -9.06 2.77
C ASN A 63 12.87 -7.61 3.25
N ASP A 64 11.69 -7.02 3.07
CA ASP A 64 11.42 -5.61 3.27
C ASP A 64 9.97 -5.37 3.72
N LEU A 65 9.64 -4.12 4.06
CA LEU A 65 8.34 -3.68 4.56
C LEU A 65 7.78 -2.57 3.68
N PHE A 66 6.47 -2.65 3.48
CA PHE A 66 5.72 -1.54 2.92
C PHE A 66 5.24 -0.62 4.03
N TYR A 67 5.50 0.68 3.89
CA TYR A 67 4.92 1.73 4.73
C TYR A 67 3.83 2.44 3.96
N CYS A 68 2.76 2.81 4.65
CA CYS A 68 1.65 3.55 4.03
C CYS A 68 1.67 5.05 4.36
N ASP A 69 1.20 5.85 3.41
CA ASP A 69 0.89 7.27 3.59
C ASP A 69 -0.53 7.57 3.07
N LEU A 70 -1.19 8.57 3.65
CA LEU A 70 -2.51 8.98 3.22
C LEU A 70 -2.41 9.93 2.03
N HIS A 71 -2.86 9.48 0.86
CA HIS A 71 -2.89 10.32 -0.34
C HIS A 71 -4.11 11.25 -0.37
N SER A 72 -5.31 10.68 -0.18
CA SER A 72 -6.54 11.47 -0.19
C SER A 72 -7.69 10.76 0.52
N LYS A 73 -8.65 11.54 1.00
CA LYS A 73 -9.88 11.05 1.60
C LYS A 73 -11.08 11.88 1.15
N THR A 74 -12.06 11.22 0.56
CA THR A 74 -13.27 11.86 0.03
C THR A 74 -14.50 11.32 0.76
N TYR A 75 -15.36 12.23 1.23
CA TYR A 75 -16.59 11.89 1.93
C TYR A 75 -17.81 12.30 1.09
N GLY A 76 -18.70 11.34 0.87
CA GLY A 76 -20.05 11.55 0.33
C GLY A 76 -21.11 11.15 1.34
N LYS A 77 -22.38 11.48 1.06
CA LYS A 77 -23.50 11.11 1.93
C LYS A 77 -23.64 9.60 2.15
N GLU A 78 -23.26 8.81 1.14
CA GLU A 78 -23.48 7.36 1.13
C GLU A 78 -22.17 6.55 1.03
N LYS A 79 -21.08 7.20 0.60
CA LYS A 79 -19.79 6.57 0.34
C LYS A 79 -18.61 7.35 0.90
N MET A 80 -17.56 6.64 1.26
CA MET A 80 -16.24 7.16 1.62
C MET A 80 -15.20 6.53 0.71
N GLU A 81 -14.29 7.33 0.17
CA GLU A 81 -13.17 6.85 -0.64
C GLU A 81 -11.87 7.25 0.04
N VAL A 82 -11.00 6.28 0.29
CA VAL A 82 -9.67 6.48 0.86
C VAL A 82 -8.64 6.00 -0.15
N ARG A 83 -7.63 6.83 -0.41
CA ARG A 83 -6.47 6.44 -1.21
C ARG A 83 -5.22 6.53 -0.36
N ILE A 84 -4.43 5.46 -0.35
CA ILE A 84 -3.14 5.42 0.31
C ILE A 84 -2.04 5.19 -0.72
N LEU A 85 -0.88 5.78 -0.47
CA LEU A 85 0.37 5.44 -1.14
C LEU A 85 1.10 4.41 -0.29
N VAL A 86 1.79 3.50 -0.95
CA VAL A 86 2.54 2.43 -0.32
C VAL A 86 3.95 2.42 -0.90
N TYR A 87 4.91 2.54 -0.01
CA TYR A 87 6.32 2.72 -0.30
C TYR A 87 7.15 1.58 0.28
N PRO A 88 8.18 1.10 -0.43
CA PRO A 88 9.30 0.41 0.21
C PRO A 88 9.89 1.27 1.34
N GLU A 89 10.44 0.64 2.38
CA GLU A 89 10.98 1.34 3.55
C GLU A 89 11.95 2.46 3.17
N LYS A 90 12.88 2.16 2.26
CA LYS A 90 13.89 3.13 1.81
C LYS A 90 13.23 4.37 1.20
N GLU A 91 12.27 4.19 0.30
CA GLU A 91 11.55 5.31 -0.34
C GLU A 91 10.74 6.09 0.69
N PHE A 92 10.06 5.39 1.59
CA PHE A 92 9.27 6.03 2.64
C PHE A 92 10.13 6.91 3.56
N ARG A 93 11.32 6.43 3.93
CA ARG A 93 12.26 7.21 4.74
C ARG A 93 12.72 8.48 4.02
N ASP A 94 12.89 8.41 2.70
CA ASP A 94 13.41 9.52 1.90
C ASP A 94 12.30 10.56 1.59
N GLU A 95 11.09 10.09 1.26
CA GLU A 95 9.94 10.93 0.90
C GLU A 95 9.16 11.45 2.12
N CYS A 96 9.08 10.67 3.20
CA CYS A 96 8.33 10.97 4.43
C CYS A 96 9.22 10.91 5.69
N PRO A 97 10.35 11.63 5.75
CA PRO A 97 11.38 11.46 6.78
C PRO A 97 10.88 11.73 8.20
N GLU A 98 10.03 12.74 8.39
CA GLU A 98 9.46 13.09 9.71
C GLU A 98 8.54 11.99 10.24
N LEU A 99 7.67 11.46 9.38
CA LEU A 99 6.74 10.40 9.73
C LEU A 99 7.47 9.09 10.01
N TYR A 100 8.46 8.75 9.18
CA TYR A 100 9.34 7.59 9.44
C TYR A 100 10.09 7.72 10.77
N ALA A 101 10.61 8.91 11.08
CA ALA A 101 11.27 9.17 12.37
C ALA A 101 10.30 9.08 13.55
N GLN A 102 9.04 9.51 13.39
CA GLN A 102 8.03 9.41 14.44
C GLN A 102 7.69 7.96 14.79
N VAL A 103 7.51 7.11 13.77
CA VAL A 103 7.06 5.72 13.97
C VAL A 103 8.21 4.76 14.31
N ASN A 104 9.45 5.04 13.87
CA ASN A 104 10.61 4.18 14.15
C ASN A 104 11.58 4.77 15.19
N GLY A 105 11.59 6.09 15.39
CA GLY A 105 12.53 6.78 16.29
C GLY A 105 12.11 6.84 17.76
N ASN A 106 10.85 6.57 18.08
CA ASN A 106 10.35 6.46 19.47
C ASN A 106 10.62 5.09 20.13
N SER A 107 11.38 4.21 19.48
CA SER A 107 11.92 3.00 20.09
C SER A 107 13.17 3.30 20.94
N ARG A 108 13.03 4.10 22.01
CA ARG A 108 14.06 4.29 23.03
C ARG A 108 13.46 4.39 24.42
#